data_AF-A0A4R6TKT3-F1
#
_entry.id   AF-A0A4R6TKT3-F1
#
_cell.length_a   1.000
_cell.length_b   1.000
_cell.length_c   1.000
_cell.angle_alpha   90.00
_cell.angle_beta   90.00
_cell.angle_gamma   90.00
#
_symmetry.space_group_name_H-M   'P 1'
#
loop_
_entity.id
_entity.type
_entity.pdbx_description
1 polymer ?
#
loop_
_entity_poly.entity_id
_entity_poly.type
_entity_poly.pdbx_seq_one_letter_code
_entity_poly.pdbx_strand_id
1 'polypeptide(L)'
;MRKSKKLKIFNDPIYGFIGIPNTLIFDLIEAQYFQRLRRISQMGLSYLVYPGAHHTRFHHALGGMHLMRQAIQVLRYKQVEITEEEESGLLVAILLHDIGHGPFSHAMEHSIIEGVTHETLSAEFMKALNQEFGGKLSLGIEIFKGNYSKKYLNQLVSSQLDMDRLDYLKRDSFYTGVAEGNINSERLITMLNVVDGQLVVEEKGIYSVEKFLMARRFMYWQVYLHKASLVAEQLLINILRRAKELYGLGHKLQASVPLLYFLENRITGSHLDKEVLDRFAALDDIDILSAIKAWQYHDDFVLSNLCGMLLHRKLLSIKIKNKPIDLDKLEAKFSKVQKRYKLSAEESAYFVFHGAIENKAYDLEQQNINILRSNGKLTDVAKASDHLNLKALSKTVTKYYCCYPKKGHIGL
;
A
#
# COMPACT_ATOMS: atom_id res chain seq x y z
N MET A 1 22.71 27.44 17.46
CA MET A 1 23.49 26.19 17.42
C MET A 1 22.59 25.01 17.79
N ARG A 2 22.10 24.22 16.81
CA ARG A 2 21.41 22.95 17.11
C ARG A 2 22.48 21.97 17.61
N LYS A 3 22.43 21.61 18.90
CA LYS A 3 23.31 20.58 19.48
C LYS A 3 23.19 19.29 18.67
N SER A 4 24.24 18.92 17.96
CA SER A 4 24.39 17.60 17.37
C SER A 4 24.56 16.53 18.47
N LYS A 5 24.15 15.30 18.15
CA LYS A 5 24.44 14.02 18.83
C LYS A 5 23.47 13.53 19.91
N LYS A 6 22.26 13.17 19.48
CA LYS A 6 21.77 11.82 19.78
C LYS A 6 21.26 11.23 18.47
N LEU A 7 22.01 10.30 17.87
CA LEU A 7 21.46 9.41 16.85
C LEU A 7 20.26 8.74 17.53
N LYS A 8 19.04 9.16 17.18
CA LYS A 8 17.84 8.59 17.79
C LYS A 8 17.72 7.15 17.28
N ILE A 9 17.33 6.28 18.18
CA ILE A 9 17.09 4.87 17.91
C ILE A 9 15.59 4.65 18.09
N PHE A 10 14.97 3.98 17.13
CA PHE A 10 13.61 3.49 17.25
C PHE A 10 13.63 2.01 17.61
N ASN A 11 12.71 1.60 18.47
CA ASN A 11 12.43 0.19 18.69
C ASN A 11 11.41 -0.27 17.64
N ASP A 12 11.76 -1.32 16.91
CA ASP A 12 10.91 -2.00 15.97
C ASP A 12 10.85 -3.49 16.36
N PRO A 13 9.66 -4.09 16.51
CA PRO A 13 9.53 -5.47 16.99
C PRO A 13 10.05 -6.53 16.01
N ILE A 14 10.31 -6.16 14.75
CA ILE A 14 10.75 -7.06 13.69
C ILE A 14 12.27 -7.00 13.51
N TYR A 15 12.84 -5.79 13.58
CA TYR A 15 14.26 -5.54 13.32
C TYR A 15 15.06 -5.13 14.56
N GLY A 16 14.41 -5.03 15.71
CA GLY A 16 15.04 -4.56 16.95
C GLY A 16 15.30 -3.06 16.91
N PHE A 17 16.56 -2.65 16.99
CA PHE A 17 16.94 -1.24 17.05
C PHE A 17 17.18 -0.66 15.65
N ILE A 18 16.36 0.31 15.24
CA ILE A 18 16.54 1.08 14.00
C ILE A 18 17.21 2.41 14.33
N GLY A 19 18.49 2.53 14.01
CA GLY A 19 19.25 3.77 14.15
C GLY A 19 19.07 4.72 12.96
N ILE A 20 18.94 6.02 13.24
CA ILE A 20 18.89 7.05 12.20
C ILE A 20 20.31 7.42 11.74
N PRO A 21 20.65 7.34 10.45
CA PRO A 21 22.03 7.41 9.98
C PRO A 21 22.65 8.82 10.01
N ASN A 22 21.88 9.86 9.71
CA ASN A 22 22.39 11.22 9.61
C ASN A 22 21.32 12.28 9.94
N THR A 23 21.73 13.55 9.99
CA THR A 23 20.84 14.67 10.37
C THR A 23 19.77 14.97 9.32
N LEU A 24 20.05 14.80 8.03
CA LEU A 24 19.05 15.01 6.97
C LEU A 24 17.89 14.04 7.13
N ILE A 25 18.19 12.76 7.31
CA ILE A 25 17.18 11.71 7.52
C ILE A 25 16.41 11.93 8.81
N PHE A 26 17.10 12.36 9.87
CA PHE A 26 16.46 12.74 11.12
C PHE A 26 15.45 13.88 10.94
N ASP A 27 15.87 14.99 10.33
CA ASP A 27 15.01 16.16 10.09
C ASP A 27 13.83 15.77 9.17
N LEU A 28 14.05 14.89 8.20
CA LEU A 28 13.00 14.38 7.32
C LEU A 28 11.97 13.53 8.06
N ILE A 29 12.41 12.66 8.98
CA ILE A 29 11.51 11.89 9.83
C ILE A 29 10.69 12.84 10.71
N GLU A 30 11.28 13.93 11.22
CA GLU A 30 10.56 14.93 12.04
C GLU A 30 9.61 15.83 11.23
N ALA A 31 9.70 15.84 9.89
CA ALA A 31 8.85 16.65 9.05
C ALA A 31 7.36 16.30 9.21
N GLN A 32 6.50 17.33 9.18
CA GLN A 32 5.06 17.19 9.40
C GLN A 32 4.41 16.21 8.42
N TYR A 33 4.75 16.29 7.13
CA TYR A 33 4.22 15.38 6.12
C TYR A 33 4.61 13.92 6.38
N PHE A 34 5.78 13.66 6.96
CA PHE A 34 6.20 12.30 7.29
C PHE A 34 5.54 11.79 8.58
N GLN A 35 5.42 12.64 9.60
CA GLN A 35 4.81 12.26 10.88
C GLN A 35 3.35 11.84 10.76
N ARG A 36 2.61 12.27 9.74
CA ARG A 36 1.23 11.83 9.51
C ARG A 36 1.12 10.32 9.30
N LEU A 37 2.15 9.68 8.74
CA LEU A 37 2.16 8.24 8.45
C LEU A 37 2.00 7.39 9.73
N ARG A 38 2.15 7.98 10.93
CA ARG A 38 1.84 7.33 12.21
C ARG A 38 0.36 7.04 12.40
N ARG A 39 -0.53 7.73 11.69
CA ARG A 39 -1.98 7.65 11.81
C ARG A 39 -2.65 7.03 10.57
N ILE A 40 -1.84 6.54 9.64
CA ILE A 40 -2.29 5.86 8.42
C ILE A 40 -1.87 4.40 8.53
N SER A 41 -2.84 3.51 8.61
CA SER A 41 -2.63 2.07 8.66
C SER A 41 -1.97 1.57 7.37
N GLN A 42 -1.07 0.59 7.50
CA GLN A 42 -0.44 -0.06 6.35
C GLN A 42 -1.48 -0.89 5.57
N MET A 43 -2.34 -1.60 6.30
CA MET A 43 -3.23 -2.62 5.73
C MET A 43 -4.71 -2.23 5.74
N GLY A 44 -5.01 -0.93 5.93
CA GLY A 44 -6.37 -0.41 5.93
C GLY A 44 -7.30 -1.15 6.88
N LEU A 45 -8.39 -1.67 6.34
CA LEU A 45 -9.43 -2.39 7.11
C LEU A 45 -9.12 -3.87 7.39
N SER A 46 -7.89 -4.32 7.10
CA SER A 46 -7.50 -5.73 7.32
C SER A 46 -7.57 -6.15 8.78
N TYR A 47 -7.54 -5.21 9.74
CA TYR A 47 -7.75 -5.49 11.15
C TYR A 47 -9.12 -6.14 11.46
N LEU A 48 -10.11 -5.98 10.58
CA LEU A 48 -11.41 -6.66 10.68
C LEU A 48 -11.29 -8.18 10.46
N VAL A 49 -10.20 -8.65 9.87
CA VAL A 49 -9.89 -10.07 9.65
C VAL A 49 -8.76 -10.52 10.56
N TYR A 50 -7.72 -9.69 10.67
CA TYR A 50 -6.50 -9.95 11.41
C TYR A 50 -6.36 -8.94 12.55
N PRO A 51 -6.84 -9.23 13.76
CA PRO A 51 -6.89 -8.24 14.85
C PRO A 51 -5.52 -7.65 15.26
N GLY A 52 -4.40 -8.26 14.86
CA GLY A 52 -3.07 -7.73 15.09
C GLY A 52 -2.59 -6.72 14.03
N ALA A 53 -3.27 -6.59 12.88
CA ALA A 53 -2.85 -5.77 11.73
C ALA A 53 -3.09 -4.27 11.95
N HIS A 54 -2.41 -3.70 12.95
CA HIS A 54 -2.50 -2.30 13.36
C HIS A 54 -1.23 -1.48 13.09
N HIS A 55 -0.23 -2.08 12.44
CA HIS A 55 0.95 -1.35 12.02
C HIS A 55 0.62 -0.28 10.97
N THR A 56 1.49 0.71 10.90
CA THR A 56 1.27 1.94 10.14
C THR A 56 2.35 2.13 9.10
N ARG A 57 2.09 2.99 8.12
CA ARG A 57 3.06 3.32 7.07
C ARG A 57 4.35 3.91 7.63
N PHE A 58 4.28 4.55 8.80
CA PHE A 58 5.48 5.03 9.51
C PHE A 58 6.39 3.86 9.94
N HIS A 59 5.83 2.77 10.46
CA HIS A 59 6.61 1.58 10.81
C HIS A 59 7.28 0.98 9.57
N HIS A 60 6.52 0.87 8.49
CA HIS A 60 6.99 0.36 7.20
C HIS A 60 8.13 1.22 6.63
N ALA A 61 7.97 2.54 6.57
CA ALA A 61 9.00 3.45 6.07
C ALA A 61 10.32 3.35 6.89
N LEU A 62 10.24 3.24 8.22
CA LEU A 62 11.43 3.04 9.04
C LEU A 62 12.11 1.69 8.81
N GLY A 63 11.32 0.62 8.62
CA GLY A 63 11.86 -0.70 8.31
C GLY A 63 12.46 -0.78 6.91
N GLY A 64 11.83 -0.18 5.90
CA GLY A 64 12.40 -0.01 4.56
C GLY A 64 13.74 0.76 4.60
N MET A 65 13.82 1.84 5.38
CA MET A 65 15.09 2.54 5.62
C MET A 65 16.15 1.63 6.29
N HIS A 66 15.76 0.83 7.28
CA HIS A 66 16.67 -0.10 7.94
C HIS A 66 17.25 -1.13 6.95
N LEU A 67 16.39 -1.77 6.15
CA LEU A 67 16.79 -2.73 5.14
C LEU A 67 17.65 -2.10 4.05
N MET A 68 17.32 -0.87 3.62
CA MET A 68 18.13 -0.11 2.66
C MET A 68 19.56 0.12 3.17
N ARG A 69 19.74 0.48 4.44
CA ARG A 69 21.07 0.62 5.03
C ARG A 69 21.86 -0.70 5.00
N GLN A 70 21.20 -1.82 5.30
CA GLN A 70 21.83 -3.14 5.22
C GLN A 70 22.22 -3.47 3.77
N ALA A 71 21.36 -3.18 2.80
CA ALA A 71 21.65 -3.41 1.38
C ALA A 71 22.84 -2.58 0.90
N ILE A 72 22.91 -1.29 1.25
CA ILE A 72 24.04 -0.42 0.92
C ILE A 72 25.34 -0.99 1.50
N GLN A 73 25.33 -1.42 2.77
CA GLN A 73 26.51 -2.01 3.42
C GLN A 73 26.98 -3.30 2.73
N VAL A 74 26.06 -4.20 2.39
CA VAL A 74 26.37 -5.45 1.68
C VAL A 74 26.96 -5.16 0.30
N LEU A 75 26.36 -4.23 -0.45
CA LEU A 75 26.83 -3.88 -1.79
C LEU A 75 28.22 -3.21 -1.75
N ARG A 76 28.46 -2.28 -0.82
CA ARG A 76 29.79 -1.68 -0.60
C ARG A 76 30.83 -2.73 -0.22
N TYR A 77 30.48 -3.68 0.66
CA TYR A 77 31.37 -4.79 1.01
C TYR A 77 31.78 -5.62 -0.22
N LYS A 78 30.85 -5.82 -1.16
CA LYS A 78 31.08 -6.47 -2.45
C LYS A 78 31.71 -5.58 -3.52
N GLN A 79 32.27 -4.43 -3.12
CA GLN A 79 32.96 -3.47 -3.99
C GLN A 79 32.05 -2.82 -5.04
N VAL A 80 30.74 -2.79 -4.81
CA VAL A 80 29.82 -1.97 -5.60
C VAL A 80 29.91 -0.53 -5.11
N GLU A 81 30.25 0.39 -6.01
CA GLU A 81 30.43 1.79 -5.68
C GLU A 81 29.09 2.50 -5.44
N ILE A 82 28.83 2.83 -4.18
CA ILE A 82 27.71 3.68 -3.72
C ILE A 82 28.31 4.83 -2.91
N THR A 83 28.24 6.06 -3.41
CA THR A 83 28.77 7.25 -2.72
C THR A 83 27.92 7.60 -1.49
N GLU A 84 28.42 8.48 -0.62
CA GLU A 84 27.66 8.98 0.54
C GLU A 84 26.44 9.82 0.14
N GLU A 85 26.53 10.50 -1.01
CA GLU A 85 25.44 11.24 -1.62
C GLU A 85 24.36 10.28 -2.14
N GLU A 86 24.75 9.20 -2.82
CA GLU A 86 23.84 8.14 -3.30
C GLU A 86 23.18 7.39 -2.14
N GLU A 87 23.92 7.09 -1.06
CA GLU A 87 23.33 6.54 0.16
C GLU A 87 22.27 7.49 0.73
N SER A 88 22.59 8.77 0.88
CA SER A 88 21.62 9.77 1.37
C SER A 88 20.40 9.85 0.46
N GLY A 89 20.59 9.82 -0.86
CA GLY A 89 19.52 9.78 -1.86
C GLY A 89 18.64 8.54 -1.76
N LEU A 90 19.23 7.35 -1.62
CA LEU A 90 18.51 6.08 -1.42
C LEU A 90 17.66 6.10 -0.15
N LEU A 91 18.22 6.61 0.95
CA LEU A 91 17.53 6.70 2.23
C LEU A 91 16.35 7.68 2.17
N VAL A 92 16.51 8.81 1.47
CA VAL A 92 15.42 9.73 1.19
C VAL A 92 14.34 9.06 0.33
N ALA A 93 14.74 8.38 -0.75
CA ALA A 93 13.82 7.71 -1.66
C ALA A 93 12.98 6.65 -0.94
N ILE A 94 13.61 5.75 -0.18
CA ILE A 94 12.90 4.67 0.51
C ILE A 94 12.05 5.17 1.69
N LEU A 95 12.43 6.27 2.36
CA LEU A 95 11.56 6.83 3.40
C LEU A 95 10.29 7.44 2.79
N LEU A 96 10.44 8.13 1.66
CA LEU A 96 9.33 8.91 1.08
C LEU A 96 8.54 8.16 0.00
N HIS A 97 8.93 6.95 -0.39
CA HIS A 97 8.26 6.22 -1.48
C HIS A 97 6.74 6.10 -1.27
N ASP A 98 6.34 5.89 -0.01
CA ASP A 98 4.96 5.69 0.42
C ASP A 98 4.30 6.94 1.02
N ILE A 99 4.95 8.11 0.95
CA ILE A 99 4.44 9.31 1.62
C ILE A 99 3.10 9.75 1.03
N GLY A 100 2.86 9.55 -0.27
CA GLY A 100 1.65 9.95 -0.99
C GLY A 100 0.38 9.18 -0.61
N HIS A 101 0.49 8.13 0.21
CA HIS A 101 -0.68 7.40 0.67
C HIS A 101 -1.55 8.21 1.63
N GLY A 102 -2.83 8.29 1.33
CA GLY A 102 -3.88 8.76 2.23
C GLY A 102 -4.47 7.65 3.09
N PRO A 103 -5.44 7.95 3.96
CA PRO A 103 -6.11 6.96 4.80
C PRO A 103 -6.82 5.91 3.95
N PHE A 104 -6.71 4.63 4.33
CA PHE A 104 -7.32 3.53 3.57
C PHE A 104 -7.08 3.60 2.05
N SER A 105 -5.86 3.99 1.64
CA SER A 105 -5.50 4.65 0.38
C SER A 105 -6.28 4.26 -0.89
N HIS A 106 -6.50 2.97 -1.17
CA HIS A 106 -7.31 2.54 -2.32
C HIS A 106 -8.73 3.12 -2.30
N ALA A 107 -9.36 3.19 -1.13
CA ALA A 107 -10.67 3.80 -1.00
C ALA A 107 -10.65 5.29 -1.38
N MET A 108 -9.59 6.02 -1.00
CA MET A 108 -9.41 7.43 -1.33
C MET A 108 -9.16 7.67 -2.82
N GLU A 109 -8.28 6.88 -3.44
CA GLU A 109 -7.96 6.97 -4.88
C GLU A 109 -9.21 6.77 -5.77
N HIS A 110 -10.16 5.94 -5.33
CA HIS A 110 -11.37 5.62 -6.08
C HIS A 110 -12.59 6.48 -5.76
N SER A 111 -12.54 7.35 -4.74
CA SER A 111 -13.71 8.12 -4.31
C SER A 111 -13.46 9.62 -4.16
N ILE A 112 -12.31 9.99 -3.59
CA ILE A 112 -12.05 11.36 -3.14
C ILE A 112 -11.07 12.08 -4.08
N ILE A 113 -9.98 11.43 -4.49
CA ILE A 113 -9.02 12.00 -5.44
C ILE A 113 -8.97 11.12 -6.70
N GLU A 114 -9.98 11.30 -7.55
CA GLU A 114 -10.18 10.48 -8.73
C GLU A 114 -9.01 10.61 -9.73
N GLY A 115 -8.40 9.47 -10.07
CA GLY A 115 -7.39 9.39 -11.12
C GLY A 115 -6.00 9.89 -10.71
N VAL A 116 -5.76 10.13 -9.41
CA VAL A 116 -4.43 10.43 -8.88
C VAL A 116 -3.94 9.23 -8.09
N THR A 117 -2.80 8.68 -8.49
CA THR A 117 -2.15 7.59 -7.77
C THR A 117 -1.36 8.11 -6.57
N HIS A 118 -1.21 7.30 -5.53
CA HIS A 118 -0.30 7.58 -4.43
C HIS A 118 1.14 7.85 -4.91
N GLU A 119 1.63 7.19 -5.97
CA GLU A 119 2.96 7.46 -6.56
C GLU A 119 3.08 8.91 -7.04
N THR A 120 2.03 9.43 -7.71
CA THR A 120 1.97 10.82 -8.16
C THR A 120 1.98 11.78 -6.96
N LEU A 121 1.18 11.47 -5.92
CA LEU A 121 1.18 12.24 -4.68
C LEU A 121 2.52 12.19 -3.96
N SER A 122 3.18 11.02 -3.91
CA SER A 122 4.51 10.85 -3.32
C SER A 122 5.51 11.78 -4.00
N ALA A 123 5.52 11.82 -5.34
CA ALA A 123 6.39 12.70 -6.09
C ALA A 123 6.14 14.19 -5.79
N GLU A 124 4.89 14.62 -5.65
CA GLU A 124 4.56 16.01 -5.30
C GLU A 124 4.91 16.34 -3.84
N PHE A 125 4.69 15.43 -2.89
CA PHE A 125 5.16 15.59 -1.51
C PHE A 125 6.69 15.68 -1.43
N MET A 126 7.41 14.83 -2.16
CA MET A 126 8.86 14.88 -2.21
C MET A 126 9.35 16.20 -2.79
N LYS A 127 8.69 16.72 -3.83
CA LYS A 127 9.00 18.03 -4.42
C LYS A 127 8.77 19.17 -3.44
N ALA A 128 7.64 19.19 -2.72
CA ALA A 128 7.35 20.18 -1.68
C ALA A 128 8.40 20.13 -0.56
N LEU A 129 8.71 18.94 -0.05
CA LEU A 129 9.78 18.76 0.94
C LEU A 129 11.14 19.18 0.40
N ASN A 130 11.45 18.93 -0.88
CA ASN A 130 12.73 19.33 -1.45
C ASN A 130 12.91 20.85 -1.43
N GLN A 131 11.83 21.61 -1.64
CA GLN A 131 11.84 23.07 -1.50
C GLN A 131 12.13 23.48 -0.04
N GLU A 132 11.45 22.87 0.93
CA GLU A 132 11.66 23.14 2.36
C GLU A 132 13.07 22.79 2.84
N PHE A 133 13.66 21.74 2.28
CA PHE A 133 15.00 21.26 2.63
C PHE A 133 16.10 21.88 1.76
N GLY A 134 15.79 22.90 0.96
CA GLY A 134 16.76 23.66 0.17
C GLY A 134 17.47 22.83 -0.90
N GLY A 135 16.75 21.94 -1.58
CA GLY A 135 17.26 21.12 -2.69
C GLY A 135 17.98 19.84 -2.28
N LYS A 136 18.12 19.55 -0.98
CA LYS A 136 18.87 18.39 -0.46
C LYS A 136 18.26 17.02 -0.78
N LEU A 137 17.00 16.96 -1.22
CA LEU A 137 16.29 15.71 -1.56
C LEU A 137 16.35 15.38 -3.05
N SER A 138 16.95 16.25 -3.87
CA SER A 138 16.92 16.16 -5.34
C SER A 138 17.40 14.81 -5.87
N LEU A 139 18.54 14.32 -5.40
CA LEU A 139 19.08 13.02 -5.82
C LEU A 139 18.14 11.86 -5.42
N GLY A 140 17.54 11.91 -4.24
CA GLY A 140 16.56 10.90 -3.83
C GLY A 140 15.31 10.88 -4.71
N ILE A 141 14.86 12.05 -5.17
CA ILE A 141 13.75 12.18 -6.13
C ILE A 141 14.12 11.61 -7.49
N GLU A 142 15.34 11.87 -7.98
CA GLU A 142 15.83 11.31 -9.24
C GLU A 142 15.94 9.78 -9.19
N ILE A 143 16.43 9.23 -8.09
CA ILE A 143 16.48 7.79 -7.84
C ILE A 143 15.07 7.21 -7.79
N PHE A 144 14.14 7.82 -7.03
CA PHE A 144 12.74 7.38 -6.93
C PHE A 144 12.07 7.33 -8.30
N LYS A 145 12.25 8.37 -9.12
CA LYS A 145 11.69 8.45 -10.49
C LYS A 145 12.39 7.55 -11.51
N GLY A 146 13.50 6.89 -11.15
CA GLY A 146 14.28 6.07 -12.07
C GLY A 146 15.10 6.86 -13.09
N ASN A 147 15.26 8.17 -12.89
CA ASN A 147 15.93 9.09 -13.80
C ASN A 147 17.44 9.22 -13.56
N TYR A 148 17.98 8.50 -12.57
CA TYR A 148 19.41 8.46 -12.29
C TYR A 148 20.18 7.48 -13.20
N SER A 149 21.49 7.65 -13.34
CA SER A 149 22.36 6.85 -14.22
C SER A 149 22.54 5.41 -13.73
N LYS A 150 22.81 5.22 -12.43
CA LYS A 150 22.93 3.91 -11.79
C LYS A 150 21.56 3.28 -11.52
N LYS A 151 21.05 2.50 -12.48
CA LYS A 151 19.69 1.92 -12.43
C LYS A 151 19.44 0.99 -11.24
N TYR A 152 20.45 0.26 -10.78
CA TYR A 152 20.31 -0.59 -9.60
C TYR A 152 19.92 0.19 -8.33
N LEU A 153 20.21 1.50 -8.23
CA LEU A 153 19.78 2.32 -7.10
C LEU A 153 18.24 2.44 -7.06
N ASN A 154 17.60 2.68 -8.21
CA ASN A 154 16.14 2.68 -8.31
C ASN A 154 15.59 1.28 -8.01
N GLN A 155 16.24 0.20 -8.46
CA GLN A 155 15.79 -1.17 -8.21
C GLN A 155 15.79 -1.57 -6.73
N LEU A 156 16.64 -0.96 -5.90
CA LEU A 156 16.58 -1.12 -4.45
C LEU A 156 15.33 -0.48 -3.83
N VAL A 157 14.75 0.53 -4.50
CA VAL A 157 13.53 1.24 -4.06
C VAL A 157 12.27 0.62 -4.66
N SER A 158 12.29 0.30 -5.96
CA SER A 158 11.16 -0.26 -6.71
C SER A 158 11.65 -1.31 -7.71
N SER A 159 11.40 -2.58 -7.40
CA SER A 159 11.66 -3.73 -8.25
C SER A 159 10.84 -4.95 -7.81
N GLN A 160 11.14 -6.15 -8.32
CA GLN A 160 10.57 -7.38 -7.74
C GLN A 160 11.24 -7.81 -6.43
N LEU A 161 12.40 -7.23 -6.09
CA LEU A 161 13.18 -7.55 -4.91
C LEU A 161 13.73 -6.26 -4.25
N ASP A 162 12.86 -5.29 -4.06
CA ASP A 162 13.15 -3.99 -3.43
C ASP A 162 13.00 -4.04 -1.90
N MET A 163 13.49 -2.99 -1.23
CA MET A 163 13.43 -2.90 0.23
C MET A 163 12.01 -2.65 0.76
N ASP A 164 11.12 -2.10 -0.08
CA ASP A 164 9.69 -1.97 0.19
C ASP A 164 9.06 -3.35 0.44
N ARG A 165 9.11 -4.23 -0.56
CA ARG A 165 8.55 -5.60 -0.50
C ARG A 165 9.21 -6.45 0.57
N LEU A 166 10.52 -6.30 0.77
CA LEU A 166 11.23 -7.03 1.81
C LEU A 166 10.83 -6.59 3.23
N ASP A 167 10.38 -5.36 3.43
CA ASP A 167 9.79 -4.93 4.69
C ASP A 167 8.34 -5.40 4.80
N TYR A 168 7.46 -4.99 3.89
CA TYR A 168 6.03 -5.20 4.11
C TYR A 168 5.67 -6.68 4.15
N LEU A 169 6.30 -7.56 3.37
CA LEU A 169 5.96 -8.98 3.44
C LEU A 169 6.28 -9.58 4.81
N LYS A 170 7.45 -9.23 5.37
CA LYS A 170 7.86 -9.67 6.71
C LYS A 170 6.97 -9.03 7.78
N ARG A 171 6.69 -7.73 7.65
CA ARG A 171 5.89 -6.95 8.60
C ARG A 171 4.43 -7.32 8.62
N ASP A 172 3.80 -7.39 7.46
CA ASP A 172 2.42 -7.81 7.33
C ASP A 172 2.25 -9.24 7.84
N SER A 173 3.18 -10.15 7.51
CA SER A 173 3.17 -11.52 8.06
C SER A 173 3.23 -11.51 9.60
N PHE A 174 4.15 -10.72 10.17
CA PHE A 174 4.31 -10.59 11.62
C PHE A 174 3.03 -10.08 12.31
N TYR A 175 2.47 -8.97 11.85
CA TYR A 175 1.31 -8.33 12.49
C TYR A 175 -0.01 -9.07 12.21
N THR A 176 -0.14 -9.77 11.08
CA THR A 176 -1.32 -10.59 10.79
C THR A 176 -1.28 -11.96 11.47
N GLY A 177 -0.09 -12.44 11.84
CA GLY A 177 0.12 -13.80 12.34
C GLY A 177 0.12 -14.88 11.26
N VAL A 178 0.10 -14.50 9.97
CA VAL A 178 0.19 -15.44 8.84
C VAL A 178 1.64 -15.85 8.64
N ALA A 179 2.07 -16.89 9.35
CA ALA A 179 3.45 -17.33 9.42
C ALA A 179 4.01 -17.82 8.06
N GLU A 180 3.15 -18.34 7.17
CA GLU A 180 3.51 -18.79 5.82
C GLU A 180 4.00 -17.63 4.93
N GLY A 181 3.63 -16.40 5.26
CA GLY A 181 4.09 -15.19 4.59
C GLY A 181 5.46 -14.69 5.04
N ASN A 182 6.07 -15.30 6.05
CA ASN A 182 7.30 -14.79 6.64
C ASN A 182 8.52 -15.06 5.74
N ILE A 183 9.32 -14.01 5.51
CA ILE A 183 10.53 -14.06 4.68
C ILE A 183 11.79 -13.75 5.51
N ASN A 184 12.94 -14.20 5.01
CA ASN A 184 14.23 -13.82 5.59
C ASN A 184 14.85 -12.68 4.77
N SER A 185 14.41 -11.45 5.06
CA SER A 185 14.87 -10.23 4.36
C SER A 185 16.39 -10.05 4.46
N GLU A 186 16.99 -10.32 5.62
CA GLU A 186 18.44 -10.19 5.84
C GLU A 186 19.25 -11.14 4.95
N ARG A 187 18.80 -12.41 4.83
CA ARG A 187 19.45 -13.38 3.96
C ARG A 187 19.34 -12.98 2.49
N LEU A 188 18.18 -12.49 2.05
CA LEU A 188 17.99 -11.99 0.68
C LEU A 188 18.93 -10.82 0.38
N ILE A 189 18.98 -9.84 1.28
CA ILE A 189 19.88 -8.69 1.16
C ILE A 189 21.34 -9.11 1.10
N THR A 190 21.77 -10.06 1.94
CA THR A 190 23.15 -10.56 1.95
C THR A 190 23.56 -11.19 0.61
N MET A 191 22.61 -11.73 -0.14
CA MET A 191 22.84 -12.34 -1.45
C MET A 191 22.75 -11.35 -2.62
N LEU A 192 22.43 -10.06 -2.38
CA LEU A 192 22.39 -9.04 -3.42
C LEU A 192 23.79 -8.75 -3.98
N ASN A 193 23.86 -8.45 -5.27
CA ASN A 193 25.04 -7.93 -5.95
C ASN A 193 24.62 -7.06 -7.15
N VAL A 194 25.58 -6.45 -7.85
CA VAL A 194 25.33 -5.67 -9.07
C VAL A 194 26.22 -6.16 -10.20
N VAL A 195 25.63 -6.39 -11.37
CA VAL A 195 26.34 -6.75 -12.61
C VAL A 195 25.76 -5.89 -13.73
N ASP A 196 26.62 -5.26 -14.52
CA ASP A 196 26.24 -4.37 -15.63
C ASP A 196 25.19 -3.31 -15.25
N GLY A 197 25.32 -2.76 -14.04
CA GLY A 197 24.41 -1.74 -13.50
C GLY A 197 23.02 -2.22 -13.09
N GLN A 198 22.81 -3.55 -13.03
CA GLN A 198 21.56 -4.20 -12.62
C GLN A 198 21.72 -4.95 -11.30
N LEU A 199 20.70 -4.88 -10.46
CA LEU A 199 20.60 -5.65 -9.23
C LEU A 199 20.40 -7.14 -9.54
N VAL A 200 21.22 -7.99 -8.94
CA VAL A 200 21.19 -9.44 -9.12
C VAL A 200 21.27 -10.13 -7.77
N VAL A 201 20.94 -11.42 -7.73
CA VAL A 201 21.08 -12.28 -6.54
C VAL A 201 22.13 -13.35 -6.83
N GLU A 202 23.06 -13.57 -5.91
CA GLU A 202 24.03 -14.65 -6.02
C GLU A 202 23.36 -16.02 -6.04
N GLU A 203 23.97 -16.99 -6.72
CA GLU A 203 23.46 -18.36 -6.86
C GLU A 203 23.07 -19.04 -5.54
N LYS A 204 23.81 -18.77 -4.45
CA LYS A 204 23.51 -19.29 -3.10
C LYS A 204 22.17 -18.79 -2.54
N GLY A 205 21.61 -17.72 -3.11
CA GLY A 205 20.37 -17.08 -2.73
C GLY A 205 19.11 -17.67 -3.39
N ILE A 206 19.22 -18.59 -4.36
CA ILE A 206 18.08 -19.12 -5.14
C ILE A 206 16.92 -19.55 -4.24
N TYR A 207 17.17 -20.40 -3.23
CA TYR A 207 16.11 -20.88 -2.33
C TYR A 207 15.48 -19.78 -1.47
N SER A 208 16.22 -18.70 -1.18
CA SER A 208 15.66 -17.55 -0.47
C SER A 208 14.69 -16.77 -1.35
N VAL A 209 15.03 -16.62 -2.65
CA VAL A 209 14.14 -16.01 -3.65
C VAL A 209 12.91 -16.87 -3.88
N GLU A 210 13.06 -18.20 -3.97
CA GLU A 210 11.93 -19.13 -4.07
C GLU A 210 10.97 -18.99 -2.88
N LYS A 211 11.51 -19.03 -1.65
CA LYS A 211 10.72 -18.81 -0.44
C LYS A 211 10.01 -17.46 -0.46
N PHE A 212 10.70 -16.40 -0.88
CA PHE A 212 10.13 -15.05 -1.02
C PHE A 212 8.94 -15.03 -1.99
N LEU A 213 9.08 -15.62 -3.18
CA LEU A 213 8.01 -15.67 -4.18
C LEU A 213 6.80 -16.49 -3.69
N MET A 214 7.04 -17.59 -2.97
CA MET A 214 5.98 -18.37 -2.33
C MET A 214 5.27 -17.60 -1.22
N ALA A 215 6.03 -16.99 -0.31
CA ALA A 215 5.50 -16.19 0.79
C ALA A 215 4.66 -15.02 0.26
N ARG A 216 5.14 -14.31 -0.78
CA ARG A 216 4.39 -13.29 -1.49
C ARG A 216 3.07 -13.84 -2.01
N ARG A 217 3.07 -14.98 -2.71
CA ARG A 217 1.83 -15.62 -3.19
C ARG A 217 0.86 -15.92 -2.04
N PHE A 218 1.34 -16.44 -0.92
CA PHE A 218 0.50 -16.72 0.24
C PHE A 218 -0.10 -15.45 0.83
N MET A 219 0.71 -14.40 1.04
CA MET A 219 0.24 -13.11 1.54
C MET A 219 -0.84 -12.49 0.66
N TYR A 220 -0.69 -12.55 -0.67
CA TYR A 220 -1.71 -12.06 -1.59
C TYR A 220 -3.06 -12.77 -1.43
N TRP A 221 -3.09 -14.10 -1.37
CA TRP A 221 -4.36 -14.83 -1.33
C TRP A 221 -4.97 -14.92 0.07
N GLN A 222 -4.11 -15.09 1.07
CA GLN A 222 -4.58 -15.23 2.44
C GLN A 222 -4.95 -13.88 3.01
N VAL A 223 -4.16 -12.83 2.76
CA VAL A 223 -4.27 -11.54 3.45
C VAL A 223 -4.82 -10.45 2.53
N TYR A 224 -4.08 -10.04 1.50
CA TYR A 224 -4.43 -8.85 0.70
C TYR A 224 -5.76 -8.99 -0.05
N LEU A 225 -6.00 -10.17 -0.62
CA LEU A 225 -7.24 -10.50 -1.33
C LEU A 225 -8.20 -11.34 -0.47
N HIS A 226 -8.05 -11.28 0.86
CA HIS A 226 -8.99 -11.94 1.75
C HIS A 226 -10.40 -11.37 1.51
N LYS A 227 -11.35 -12.25 1.25
CA LYS A 227 -12.73 -11.87 0.86
C LYS A 227 -13.39 -10.86 1.80
N ALA A 228 -13.14 -10.95 3.11
CA ALA A 228 -13.72 -10.04 4.08
C ALA A 228 -13.04 -8.66 4.09
N SER A 229 -11.72 -8.60 3.89
CA SER A 229 -10.99 -7.33 3.72
C SER A 229 -11.48 -6.62 2.45
N LEU A 230 -11.59 -7.37 1.35
CA LEU A 230 -12.10 -6.87 0.07
C LEU A 230 -13.51 -6.28 0.21
N VAL A 231 -14.44 -6.96 0.91
CA VAL A 231 -15.78 -6.41 1.14
C VAL A 231 -15.73 -5.16 2.00
N ALA A 232 -14.91 -5.13 3.04
CA ALA A 232 -14.83 -3.97 3.93
C ALA A 232 -14.30 -2.74 3.19
N GLU A 233 -13.30 -2.92 2.33
CA GLU A 233 -12.77 -1.89 1.44
C GLU A 233 -13.82 -1.39 0.44
N GLN A 234 -14.54 -2.30 -0.22
CA GLN A 234 -15.62 -1.92 -1.14
C GLN A 234 -16.77 -1.20 -0.42
N LEU A 235 -17.09 -1.57 0.82
CA LEU A 235 -18.04 -0.82 1.65
C LEU A 235 -17.53 0.58 1.94
N LEU A 236 -16.25 0.75 2.27
CA LEU A 236 -15.67 2.06 2.50
C LEU A 236 -15.70 2.95 1.25
N ILE A 237 -15.35 2.41 0.08
CA ILE A 237 -15.48 3.10 -1.22
C ILE A 237 -16.93 3.58 -1.41
N ASN A 238 -17.88 2.68 -1.19
CA ASN A 238 -19.31 2.98 -1.31
C ASN A 238 -19.79 4.03 -0.29
N ILE A 239 -19.28 4.03 0.94
CA ILE A 239 -19.57 5.06 1.93
C ILE A 239 -19.10 6.44 1.44
N LEU A 240 -17.84 6.53 1.01
CA LEU A 240 -17.25 7.80 0.57
C LEU A 240 -17.93 8.32 -0.71
N ARG A 241 -18.27 7.42 -1.65
CA ARG A 241 -19.04 7.79 -2.85
C ARG A 241 -20.43 8.33 -2.49
N ARG A 242 -21.16 7.65 -1.60
CA ARG A 242 -22.48 8.13 -1.17
C ARG A 242 -22.40 9.45 -0.40
N ALA A 243 -21.38 9.62 0.44
CA ALA A 243 -21.13 10.88 1.14
C ALA A 243 -20.91 12.03 0.16
N LYS A 244 -20.10 11.82 -0.89
CA LYS A 244 -19.84 12.81 -1.93
C LYS A 244 -21.10 13.17 -2.72
N GLU A 245 -21.92 12.18 -3.09
CA GLU A 245 -23.23 12.39 -3.74
C GLU A 245 -24.16 13.25 -2.89
N LEU A 246 -24.35 12.88 -1.61
CA LEU A 246 -25.23 13.60 -0.70
C LEU A 246 -24.76 15.03 -0.46
N TYR A 247 -23.44 15.23 -0.29
CA TYR A 247 -22.87 16.56 -0.14
C TYR A 247 -23.12 17.42 -1.39
N GLY A 248 -22.93 16.85 -2.59
CA GLY A 248 -23.24 17.52 -3.87
C GLY A 248 -24.73 17.85 -4.06
N LEU A 249 -25.62 17.09 -3.42
CA LEU A 249 -27.06 17.36 -3.36
C LEU A 249 -27.44 18.39 -2.27
N GLY A 250 -26.46 18.95 -1.55
CA GLY A 250 -26.67 19.97 -0.52
C GLY A 250 -27.01 19.41 0.87
N HIS A 251 -26.89 18.10 1.10
CA HIS A 251 -27.02 17.53 2.44
C HIS A 251 -25.84 17.94 3.32
N LYS A 252 -26.13 18.22 4.59
CA LYS A 252 -25.10 18.54 5.58
C LYS A 252 -24.54 17.25 6.17
N LEU A 253 -23.26 16.99 5.91
CA LEU A 253 -22.54 15.86 6.51
C LEU A 253 -21.57 16.36 7.58
N GLN A 254 -21.56 15.67 8.73
CA GLN A 254 -20.56 15.92 9.77
C GLN A 254 -19.25 15.22 9.40
N ALA A 255 -18.19 15.98 9.17
CA ALA A 255 -16.84 15.49 8.90
C ALA A 255 -15.81 16.53 9.32
N SER A 256 -14.53 16.14 9.37
CA SER A 256 -13.45 17.08 9.62
C SER A 256 -13.29 18.07 8.46
N VAL A 257 -12.71 19.23 8.73
CA VAL A 257 -12.43 20.27 7.71
C VAL A 257 -11.68 19.72 6.49
N PRO A 258 -10.59 18.93 6.62
CA PRO A 258 -9.92 18.38 5.45
C PRO A 258 -10.82 17.40 4.68
N LEU A 259 -11.62 16.56 5.34
CA LEU A 259 -12.50 15.63 4.63
C LEU A 259 -13.61 16.36 3.87
N LEU A 260 -14.23 17.37 4.49
CA LEU A 260 -15.24 18.22 3.85
C LEU A 260 -14.69 18.88 2.58
N TYR A 261 -13.45 19.39 2.62
CA TYR A 261 -12.81 19.99 1.46
C TYR A 261 -12.81 19.06 0.24
N PHE A 262 -12.47 17.77 0.42
CA PHE A 262 -12.45 16.84 -0.72
C PHE A 262 -13.81 16.19 -1.04
N LEU A 263 -14.79 16.28 -0.15
CA LEU A 263 -16.18 15.95 -0.49
C LEU A 263 -16.81 17.05 -1.36
N GLU A 264 -16.42 18.30 -1.13
CA GLU A 264 -16.88 19.48 -1.89
C GLU A 264 -16.17 19.62 -3.24
N ASN A 265 -14.84 19.45 -3.25
CA ASN A 265 -14.02 19.76 -4.41
C ASN A 265 -13.64 18.49 -5.18
N ARG A 266 -13.86 18.51 -6.50
CA ARG A 266 -13.37 17.45 -7.38
C ARG A 266 -11.91 17.72 -7.74
N ILE A 267 -11.00 17.09 -7.00
CA ILE A 267 -9.56 17.18 -7.26
C ILE A 267 -9.18 16.16 -8.34
N THR A 268 -8.52 16.65 -9.39
CA THR A 268 -7.90 15.84 -10.46
C THR A 268 -6.40 16.10 -10.50
N GLY A 269 -5.61 15.22 -11.13
CA GLY A 269 -4.15 15.26 -11.11
C GLY A 269 -3.50 16.55 -11.65
N SER A 270 -4.24 17.40 -12.38
CA SER A 270 -3.77 18.71 -12.84
C SER A 270 -3.77 19.81 -11.78
N HIS A 271 -4.36 19.55 -10.59
CA HIS A 271 -4.57 20.54 -9.52
C HIS A 271 -4.00 20.07 -8.17
N LEU A 272 -2.75 19.58 -8.14
CA LEU A 272 -2.05 19.20 -6.91
C LEU A 272 -1.08 20.31 -6.47
N ASP A 273 -1.62 21.47 -6.09
CA ASP A 273 -0.80 22.54 -5.52
C ASP A 273 -0.48 22.30 -4.03
N LYS A 274 0.31 23.19 -3.44
CA LYS A 274 0.71 23.08 -2.03
C LYS A 274 -0.48 23.09 -1.08
N GLU A 275 -1.53 23.87 -1.36
CA GLU A 275 -2.71 23.94 -0.50
C GLU A 275 -3.45 22.60 -0.49
N VAL A 276 -3.62 21.99 -1.65
CA VAL A 276 -4.22 20.65 -1.78
C VAL A 276 -3.37 19.60 -1.05
N LEU A 277 -2.04 19.66 -1.17
CA LEU A 277 -1.14 18.76 -0.44
C LEU A 277 -1.22 18.95 1.07
N ASP A 278 -1.30 20.19 1.56
CA ASP A 278 -1.45 20.50 2.98
C ASP A 278 -2.77 19.96 3.54
N ARG A 279 -3.86 20.12 2.79
CA ARG A 279 -5.18 19.57 3.15
C ARG A 279 -5.20 18.05 3.10
N PHE A 280 -4.56 17.44 2.10
CA PHE A 280 -4.42 15.99 2.01
C PHE A 280 -3.56 15.44 3.16
N ALA A 281 -2.47 16.12 3.51
CA ALA A 281 -1.59 15.74 4.61
C ALA A 281 -2.28 15.81 5.98
N ALA A 282 -3.36 16.58 6.08
CA ALA A 282 -4.20 16.65 7.26
C ALA A 282 -5.24 15.51 7.34
N LEU A 283 -5.40 14.69 6.30
CA LEU A 283 -6.24 13.49 6.32
C LEU A 283 -5.46 12.28 6.83
N ASP A 284 -6.08 11.56 7.77
CA ASP A 284 -5.64 10.25 8.22
C ASP A 284 -6.83 9.34 8.60
N ASP A 285 -6.55 8.13 9.09
CA ASP A 285 -7.59 7.12 9.28
C ASP A 285 -8.64 7.59 10.30
N ILE A 286 -8.27 8.51 11.21
CA ILE A 286 -9.14 9.05 12.25
C ILE A 286 -10.25 9.91 11.63
N ASP A 287 -9.92 10.73 10.62
CA ASP A 287 -10.91 11.57 9.94
C ASP A 287 -12.04 10.73 9.34
N ILE A 288 -11.65 9.66 8.64
CA ILE A 288 -12.57 8.76 7.96
C ILE A 288 -13.42 7.99 8.98
N LEU A 289 -12.79 7.41 10.01
CA LEU A 289 -13.52 6.66 11.04
C LEU A 289 -14.45 7.55 11.88
N SER A 290 -14.03 8.78 12.18
CA SER A 290 -14.84 9.77 12.88
C SER A 290 -16.08 10.14 12.06
N ALA A 291 -15.90 10.41 10.77
CA ALA A 291 -17.01 10.68 9.86
C ALA A 291 -17.99 9.51 9.78
N ILE A 292 -17.50 8.28 9.61
CA ILE A 292 -18.34 7.06 9.58
C ILE A 292 -19.12 6.88 10.89
N LYS A 293 -18.52 7.17 12.04
CA LYS A 293 -19.21 7.15 13.35
C LYS A 293 -20.32 8.19 13.46
N ALA A 294 -20.21 9.34 12.80
CA ALA A 294 -21.27 10.31 12.74
C ALA A 294 -22.35 9.91 11.73
N TRP A 295 -21.93 9.50 10.53
CA TRP A 295 -22.79 9.17 9.40
C TRP A 295 -23.68 7.95 9.61
N GLN A 296 -23.33 7.05 10.54
CA GLN A 296 -24.22 5.94 10.92
C GLN A 296 -25.60 6.39 11.46
N TYR A 297 -25.72 7.65 11.90
CA TYR A 297 -26.95 8.25 12.40
C TYR A 297 -27.60 9.24 11.42
N HIS A 298 -27.09 9.33 10.18
CA HIS A 298 -27.63 10.23 9.16
C HIS A 298 -28.97 9.70 8.61
N ASP A 299 -29.87 10.61 8.22
CA ASP A 299 -31.23 10.24 7.73
C ASP A 299 -31.20 9.47 6.40
N ASP A 300 -30.13 9.63 5.61
CA ASP A 300 -29.94 8.85 4.39
C ASP A 300 -29.78 7.36 4.71
N PHE A 301 -30.71 6.56 4.19
CA PHE A 301 -30.76 5.12 4.44
C PHE A 301 -29.50 4.40 3.96
N VAL A 302 -28.98 4.77 2.78
CA VAL A 302 -27.80 4.09 2.21
C VAL A 302 -26.57 4.37 3.07
N LEU A 303 -26.28 5.64 3.33
CA LEU A 303 -25.11 6.08 4.06
C LEU A 303 -25.09 5.50 5.49
N SER A 304 -26.19 5.64 6.23
CA SER A 304 -26.28 5.17 7.62
C SER A 304 -26.09 3.65 7.74
N ASN A 305 -26.72 2.88 6.86
CA ASN A 305 -26.60 1.42 6.86
C ASN A 305 -25.18 0.96 6.46
N LEU A 306 -24.57 1.55 5.43
CA LEU A 306 -23.20 1.20 5.05
C LEU A 306 -22.21 1.50 6.19
N CYS A 307 -22.34 2.67 6.84
CA CYS A 307 -21.51 3.04 7.98
C CYS A 307 -21.69 2.08 9.16
N GLY A 308 -22.93 1.79 9.55
CA GLY A 308 -23.23 0.82 10.61
C GLY A 308 -22.72 -0.59 10.28
N MET A 309 -22.80 -1.00 9.02
CA MET A 309 -22.27 -2.28 8.57
C MET A 309 -20.75 -2.38 8.75
N LEU A 310 -20.01 -1.32 8.43
CA LEU A 310 -18.57 -1.31 8.60
C LEU A 310 -18.19 -1.29 10.09
N LEU A 311 -18.75 -0.36 10.87
CA LEU A 311 -18.44 -0.19 12.30
C LEU A 311 -18.76 -1.43 13.14
N HIS A 312 -19.88 -2.08 12.87
CA HIS A 312 -20.32 -3.27 13.60
C HIS A 312 -19.91 -4.57 12.92
N ARG A 313 -19.03 -4.50 11.91
CA ARG A 313 -18.53 -5.65 11.17
C ARG A 313 -19.65 -6.55 10.60
N LYS A 314 -20.81 -5.97 10.27
CA LYS A 314 -21.95 -6.64 9.60
C LYS A 314 -21.77 -6.66 8.07
N LEU A 315 -20.59 -7.05 7.61
CA LEU A 315 -20.18 -7.01 6.20
C LEU A 315 -21.13 -7.76 5.24
N LEU A 316 -21.17 -7.32 3.98
CA LEU A 316 -21.88 -8.00 2.90
C LEU A 316 -21.38 -9.44 2.74
N SER A 317 -22.26 -10.32 2.25
CA SER A 317 -21.85 -11.61 1.75
C SER A 317 -21.07 -11.42 0.46
N ILE A 318 -19.91 -12.05 0.36
CA ILE A 318 -19.10 -12.10 -0.86
C ILE A 318 -18.94 -13.52 -1.37
N LYS A 319 -19.09 -13.70 -2.68
CA LYS A 319 -18.78 -14.94 -3.38
C LYS A 319 -17.69 -14.65 -4.42
N ILE A 320 -16.55 -15.32 -4.31
CA ILE A 320 -15.44 -15.24 -5.25
C ILE A 320 -15.43 -16.51 -6.11
N LYS A 321 -15.29 -16.35 -7.43
CA LYS A 321 -15.29 -17.42 -8.44
C LYS A 321 -14.15 -17.24 -9.43
N ASN A 322 -13.74 -18.34 -10.07
CA ASN A 322 -12.76 -18.30 -11.16
C ASN A 322 -13.40 -18.01 -12.53
N LYS A 323 -14.73 -17.86 -12.60
CA LYS A 323 -15.50 -17.54 -13.81
C LYS A 323 -16.37 -16.32 -13.55
N PRO A 324 -16.76 -15.55 -14.59
CA PRO A 324 -17.66 -14.41 -14.47
C PRO A 324 -18.91 -14.72 -13.65
N ILE A 325 -19.43 -13.69 -12.97
CA ILE A 325 -20.64 -13.82 -12.15
C ILE A 325 -21.86 -13.99 -13.08
N ASP A 326 -22.76 -14.87 -12.66
CA ASP A 326 -24.06 -15.08 -13.29
C ASP A 326 -24.96 -13.87 -12.95
N LEU A 327 -25.19 -13.02 -13.97
CA LEU A 327 -25.88 -11.75 -13.82
C LEU A 327 -27.38 -11.94 -13.50
N ASP A 328 -28.04 -12.95 -14.06
CA ASP A 328 -29.45 -13.24 -13.76
C ASP A 328 -29.65 -13.58 -12.28
N LYS A 329 -28.75 -14.37 -11.70
CA LYS A 329 -28.77 -14.68 -10.26
C LYS A 329 -28.45 -13.46 -9.39
N LEU A 330 -27.64 -12.53 -9.88
CA LEU A 330 -27.34 -11.30 -9.16
C LEU A 330 -28.52 -10.32 -9.22
N GLU A 331 -29.17 -10.22 -10.37
CA GLU A 331 -30.36 -9.40 -10.60
C GLU A 331 -31.51 -9.82 -9.69
N ALA A 332 -31.72 -11.14 -9.52
CA ALA A 332 -32.71 -11.64 -8.57
C ALA A 332 -32.43 -11.18 -7.11
N LYS A 333 -31.16 -11.02 -6.73
CA LYS A 333 -30.77 -10.48 -5.40
C LYS A 333 -30.96 -8.97 -5.35
N PHE A 334 -30.59 -8.27 -6.41
CA PHE A 334 -30.75 -6.84 -6.58
C PHE A 334 -32.23 -6.43 -6.44
N SER A 335 -33.09 -7.02 -7.28
CA SER A 335 -34.55 -6.86 -7.23
C SER A 335 -35.16 -7.15 -5.85
N LYS A 336 -34.59 -8.12 -5.10
CA LYS A 336 -35.04 -8.44 -3.74
C LYS A 336 -34.67 -7.36 -2.72
N VAL A 337 -33.47 -6.78 -2.83
CA VAL A 337 -33.03 -5.66 -1.98
C VAL A 337 -33.87 -4.43 -2.30
N GLN A 338 -34.05 -4.11 -3.57
CA GLN A 338 -34.85 -2.99 -4.05
C GLN A 338 -36.28 -3.04 -3.50
N LYS A 339 -36.97 -4.19 -3.66
CA LYS A 339 -38.35 -4.36 -3.16
C LYS A 339 -38.45 -4.35 -1.63
N ARG A 340 -37.51 -5.00 -0.93
CA ARG A 340 -37.57 -5.14 0.53
C ARG A 340 -37.37 -3.81 1.25
N TYR A 341 -36.45 -3.00 0.77
CA TYR A 341 -36.08 -1.73 1.40
C TYR A 341 -36.63 -0.50 0.68
N LYS A 342 -37.43 -0.70 -0.38
CA LYS A 342 -38.04 0.36 -1.20
C LYS A 342 -37.01 1.36 -1.74
N LEU A 343 -35.87 0.83 -2.19
CA LEU A 343 -34.76 1.62 -2.71
C LEU A 343 -34.91 1.85 -4.22
N SER A 344 -34.27 2.91 -4.72
CA SER A 344 -34.05 3.07 -6.15
C SER A 344 -33.05 2.03 -6.68
N ALA A 345 -32.90 1.94 -8.00
CA ALA A 345 -31.86 1.10 -8.60
C ALA A 345 -30.46 1.61 -8.21
N GLU A 346 -30.25 2.92 -8.23
CA GLU A 346 -28.97 3.55 -7.84
C GLU A 346 -28.62 3.25 -6.39
N GLU A 347 -29.57 3.37 -5.46
CA GLU A 347 -29.38 3.06 -4.04
C GLU A 347 -29.12 1.56 -3.82
N SER A 348 -29.78 0.69 -4.58
CA SER A 348 -29.59 -0.76 -4.48
C SER A 348 -28.20 -1.20 -4.93
N ALA A 349 -27.58 -0.49 -5.87
CA ALA A 349 -26.23 -0.77 -6.37
C ALA A 349 -25.14 -0.59 -5.30
N TYR A 350 -25.39 0.18 -4.24
CA TYR A 350 -24.50 0.29 -3.09
C TYR A 350 -24.41 -0.99 -2.26
N PHE A 351 -25.43 -1.85 -2.32
CA PHE A 351 -25.53 -3.07 -1.53
C PHE A 351 -25.32 -4.35 -2.34
N VAL A 352 -25.61 -4.30 -3.64
CA VAL A 352 -25.49 -5.45 -4.55
C VAL A 352 -24.66 -5.04 -5.76
N PHE A 353 -23.44 -5.55 -5.84
CA PHE A 353 -22.49 -5.22 -6.90
C PHE A 353 -21.56 -6.40 -7.19
N HIS A 354 -20.82 -6.32 -8.30
CA HIS A 354 -19.84 -7.31 -8.69
C HIS A 354 -18.58 -6.64 -9.24
N GLY A 355 -17.50 -7.39 -9.30
CA GLY A 355 -16.24 -6.92 -9.86
C GLY A 355 -15.30 -8.07 -10.18
N ALA A 356 -14.10 -7.72 -10.62
CA ALA A 356 -12.99 -8.64 -10.82
C ALA A 356 -11.79 -8.17 -9.99
N ILE A 357 -11.01 -9.13 -9.52
CA ILE A 357 -9.69 -8.92 -8.93
C ILE A 357 -8.69 -9.69 -9.76
N GLU A 358 -7.56 -9.06 -10.05
CA GLU A 358 -6.46 -9.66 -10.79
C GLU A 358 -5.22 -9.64 -9.94
N ASN A 359 -4.45 -10.73 -9.97
CA ASN A 359 -3.18 -10.80 -9.29
C ASN A 359 -2.15 -11.50 -10.18
N LYS A 360 -0.97 -10.88 -10.29
CA LYS A 360 0.21 -11.43 -10.94
C LYS A 360 1.31 -11.52 -9.87
N ALA A 361 1.62 -12.74 -9.42
CA ALA A 361 2.52 -12.95 -8.29
C ALA A 361 4.00 -12.71 -8.66
N TYR A 362 4.35 -12.87 -9.93
CA TYR A 362 5.67 -12.61 -10.50
C TYR A 362 5.52 -12.06 -11.91
N ASP A 363 6.24 -10.98 -12.25
CA ASP A 363 6.25 -10.48 -13.62
C ASP A 363 7.45 -11.04 -14.40
N LEU A 364 7.20 -11.73 -15.52
CA LEU A 364 8.27 -12.24 -16.38
C LEU A 364 8.71 -11.22 -17.45
N GLU A 365 7.89 -10.20 -17.70
CA GLU A 365 8.07 -9.23 -18.77
C GLU A 365 8.72 -7.93 -18.27
N GLN A 366 8.66 -7.67 -16.96
CA GLN A 366 9.30 -6.51 -16.33
C GLN A 366 10.04 -6.89 -15.04
N GLN A 367 11.25 -6.33 -14.88
CA GLN A 367 12.06 -6.39 -13.65
C GLN A 367 12.35 -7.81 -13.14
N ASN A 368 12.82 -8.69 -14.02
CA ASN A 368 13.16 -10.08 -13.70
C ASN A 368 14.18 -10.19 -12.54
N ILE A 369 14.01 -11.19 -11.67
CA ILE A 369 15.02 -11.51 -10.65
C ILE A 369 16.10 -12.37 -11.29
N ASN A 370 17.26 -11.78 -11.52
CA ASN A 370 18.40 -12.43 -12.14
C ASN A 370 19.32 -13.07 -11.11
N ILE A 371 19.70 -14.32 -11.36
CA ILE A 371 20.65 -15.09 -10.57
C ILE A 371 22.04 -15.04 -11.22
N LEU A 372 23.04 -14.58 -10.47
CA LEU A 372 24.45 -14.63 -10.85
C LEU A 372 25.01 -16.02 -10.55
N ARG A 373 25.25 -16.79 -11.63
CA ARG A 373 25.85 -18.12 -11.57
C ARG A 373 27.34 -18.06 -11.29
N SER A 374 27.90 -19.13 -10.74
CA SER A 374 29.33 -19.32 -10.50
C SER A 374 30.23 -19.11 -11.75
N ASN A 375 29.71 -19.33 -12.95
CA ASN A 375 30.41 -19.06 -14.22
C ASN A 375 30.26 -17.61 -14.72
N GLY A 376 29.69 -16.70 -13.92
CA GLY A 376 29.45 -15.30 -14.26
C GLY A 376 28.19 -15.05 -15.11
N LYS A 377 27.48 -16.09 -15.55
CA LYS A 377 26.28 -15.94 -16.37
C LYS A 377 25.08 -15.52 -15.54
N LEU A 378 24.29 -14.58 -16.05
CA LEU A 378 22.98 -14.23 -15.48
C LEU A 378 21.89 -15.18 -15.98
N THR A 379 21.09 -15.71 -15.07
CA THR A 379 19.94 -16.58 -15.38
C THR A 379 18.72 -16.12 -14.61
N ASP A 380 17.59 -15.94 -15.28
CA ASP A 380 16.31 -15.65 -14.63
C ASP A 380 15.95 -16.73 -13.60
N VAL A 381 15.46 -16.33 -12.43
CA VAL A 381 15.12 -17.26 -11.33
C VAL A 381 14.15 -18.36 -11.75
N ALA A 382 13.21 -18.09 -12.66
CA ALA A 382 12.25 -19.08 -13.16
C ALA A 382 12.90 -20.17 -14.03
N LYS A 383 14.10 -19.94 -14.56
CA LYS A 383 14.92 -20.96 -15.23
C LYS A 383 15.95 -21.58 -14.28
N ALA A 384 16.27 -20.90 -13.18
CA ALA A 384 17.31 -21.30 -12.26
C ALA A 384 16.83 -22.21 -11.11
N SER A 385 15.54 -22.13 -10.78
CA SER A 385 14.86 -22.94 -9.76
C SER A 385 14.56 -24.35 -10.26
N ASP A 386 14.94 -25.36 -9.48
CA ASP A 386 14.66 -26.78 -9.78
C ASP A 386 13.31 -27.25 -9.20
N HIS A 387 12.80 -26.57 -8.15
CA HIS A 387 11.69 -27.08 -7.32
C HIS A 387 10.33 -26.43 -7.63
N LEU A 388 10.32 -25.20 -8.16
CA LEU A 388 9.08 -24.47 -8.41
C LEU A 388 8.89 -24.25 -9.90
N ASN A 389 7.71 -24.62 -10.39
CA ASN A 389 7.25 -24.13 -11.68
C ASN A 389 6.87 -22.65 -11.52
N LEU A 390 7.87 -21.77 -11.39
CA LEU A 390 7.71 -20.32 -11.23
C LEU A 390 6.95 -19.70 -12.40
N LYS A 391 6.89 -20.39 -13.56
CA LYS A 391 5.98 -20.07 -14.68
C LYS A 391 4.49 -20.13 -14.31
N ALA A 392 4.12 -20.86 -13.26
CA ALA A 392 2.76 -20.85 -12.73
C ALA A 392 2.48 -19.63 -11.84
N LEU A 393 3.53 -18.98 -11.30
CA LEU A 393 3.42 -17.72 -10.56
C LEU A 393 3.33 -16.49 -11.48
N SER A 394 3.80 -16.64 -12.72
CA SER A 394 3.77 -15.56 -13.71
C SER A 394 2.44 -15.40 -14.46
N LYS A 395 1.52 -16.35 -14.30
CA LYS A 395 0.17 -16.25 -14.90
C LYS A 395 -0.69 -15.32 -14.06
N THR A 396 -1.31 -14.34 -14.70
CA THR A 396 -2.35 -13.52 -14.09
C THR A 396 -3.53 -14.42 -13.70
N VAL A 397 -3.92 -14.35 -12.43
CA VAL A 397 -5.11 -15.03 -11.92
C VAL A 397 -6.21 -14.00 -11.75
N THR A 398 -7.21 -14.06 -12.63
CA THR A 398 -8.43 -13.27 -12.50
C THR A 398 -9.46 -14.05 -11.68
N LYS A 399 -10.03 -13.41 -10.67
CA LYS A 399 -11.21 -13.91 -9.96
C LYS A 399 -12.32 -12.87 -9.98
N TYR A 400 -13.53 -13.35 -10.09
CA TYR A 400 -14.72 -12.52 -10.11
C TYR A 400 -15.43 -12.62 -8.78
N TYR A 401 -15.92 -11.50 -8.27
CA TYR A 401 -16.66 -11.48 -7.01
C TYR A 401 -18.02 -10.83 -7.18
N CYS A 402 -18.98 -11.23 -6.36
CA CYS A 402 -20.20 -10.48 -6.14
C CYS A 402 -20.50 -10.33 -4.66
N CYS A 403 -21.02 -9.15 -4.32
CA CYS A 403 -21.38 -8.73 -2.98
C CYS A 403 -22.89 -8.56 -2.90
N TYR A 404 -23.50 -9.00 -1.80
CA TYR A 404 -24.93 -8.78 -1.53
C TYR A 404 -25.22 -8.89 -0.03
N PRO A 405 -26.33 -8.32 0.47
CA PRO A 405 -26.68 -8.35 1.89
C PRO A 405 -27.00 -9.76 2.37
N LYS A 406 -26.59 -10.08 3.61
CA LYS A 406 -27.09 -11.25 4.34
C LYS A 406 -28.50 -10.97 4.86
N LYS A 407 -29.29 -12.01 5.15
CA LYS A 407 -30.61 -11.83 5.77
C LYS A 407 -30.44 -11.07 7.10
N GLY A 408 -31.17 -9.96 7.27
CA GLY A 408 -31.15 -9.17 8.52
C GLY A 408 -29.94 -8.26 8.74
N HIS A 409 -29.11 -8.02 7.72
CA HIS A 409 -27.93 -7.14 7.83
C HIS A 409 -28.18 -5.67 7.44
N ILE A 410 -29.35 -5.36 6.87
CA ILE A 410 -29.76 -4.00 6.49
C ILE A 410 -31.04 -3.67 7.27
N GLY A 411 -31.10 -2.46 7.82
CA GLY A 411 -32.05 -2.07 8.86
C GLY A 411 -31.49 -2.38 10.25
N LEU A 412 -31.56 -1.41 11.15
CA LEU A 412 -31.30 -1.61 12.58
C LEU A 412 -32.31 -2.59 13.18
#